data_AF-A0A2C9ZI39-F1
#
_entry.id   AF-A0A2C9ZI39-F1
#
_cell.length_a   1.000
_cell.length_b   1.000
_cell.length_c   1.000
_cell.angle_alpha   90.00
_cell.angle_beta   90.00
_cell.angle_gamma   90.00
#
_symmetry.space_group_name_H-M   'P 1'
#
loop_
_entity.id
_entity.type
_entity.pdbx_description
1 polymer ?
#
loop_
_entity_poly.entity_id
_entity_poly.type
_entity_poly.pdbx_seq_one_letter_code
_entity_poly.pdbx_strand_id
1 'polypeptide(L)'
;MEAIGADPEYIRRVFLLEAGISGNISACLALSRRHYHKAVGYFGVTEYLAPRRFRCVVDAWRRHDLDEVGIVYHDLHIGVDAGHAAGWFKNVIGPLVSADPRVGRDIALGAMIRLNTSRDYLDTLLERMRAGAPVPTGA
;
A
#
# COMPACT_ATOMS: atom_id res chain seq x y z
N MET A 1 -3.23 -16.12 -4.73
CA MET A 1 -4.58 -15.83 -4.19
C MET A 1 -5.52 -17.00 -4.41
N GLU A 2 -5.60 -17.57 -5.62
CA GLU A 2 -6.38 -18.81 -5.87
C GLU A 2 -5.95 -19.99 -4.99
N ALA A 3 -4.66 -20.10 -4.67
CA ALA A 3 -4.13 -21.11 -3.74
C ALA A 3 -4.76 -21.09 -2.33
N ILE A 4 -5.46 -20.01 -1.96
CA ILE A 4 -6.21 -19.89 -0.69
C ILE A 4 -7.72 -19.65 -0.92
N GLY A 5 -8.22 -19.96 -2.12
CA GLY A 5 -9.64 -19.77 -2.47
C GLY A 5 -10.07 -18.31 -2.63
N ALA A 6 -9.13 -17.37 -2.74
CA ALA A 6 -9.43 -15.96 -2.96
C ALA A 6 -9.56 -15.66 -4.46
N ASP A 7 -10.64 -16.15 -5.07
CA ASP A 7 -10.99 -15.93 -6.47
C ASP A 7 -11.53 -14.49 -6.74
N PRO A 8 -11.75 -14.08 -8.00
CA PRO A 8 -12.25 -12.74 -8.31
C PRO A 8 -13.62 -12.41 -7.70
N GLU A 9 -14.49 -13.39 -7.48
CA GLU A 9 -15.80 -13.18 -6.86
C GLU A 9 -15.65 -12.92 -5.36
N TYR A 10 -14.83 -13.72 -4.69
CA TYR A 10 -14.42 -13.50 -3.31
C TYR A 10 -13.88 -12.08 -3.15
N ILE A 11 -12.93 -11.67 -4.00
CA ILE A 11 -12.34 -10.32 -3.97
C ILE A 11 -13.43 -9.24 -4.11
N ARG A 12 -14.34 -9.36 -5.09
CA ARG A 12 -15.44 -8.39 -5.25
C ARG A 12 -16.31 -8.27 -4.01
N ARG A 13 -16.57 -9.39 -3.32
CA ARG A 13 -17.42 -9.45 -2.12
C ARG A 13 -16.75 -8.88 -0.87
N VAL A 14 -15.43 -9.02 -0.76
CA VAL A 14 -14.67 -8.53 0.41
C VAL A 14 -14.00 -7.18 0.19
N PHE A 15 -14.07 -6.63 -1.03
CA PHE A 15 -13.47 -5.35 -1.37
C PHE A 15 -14.01 -4.22 -0.49
N LEU A 16 -13.11 -3.56 0.24
CA LEU A 16 -13.44 -2.44 1.12
C LEU A 16 -13.55 -1.14 0.31
N LEU A 17 -14.45 -0.26 0.71
CA LEU A 17 -14.59 1.07 0.14
C LEU A 17 -13.26 1.84 0.20
N GLU A 18 -12.55 1.73 1.32
CA GLU A 18 -11.27 2.38 1.60
C GLU A 18 -10.15 1.88 0.68
N ALA A 19 -10.24 0.62 0.21
CA ALA A 19 -9.34 0.10 -0.81
C ALA A 19 -9.57 0.82 -2.16
N GLY A 20 -10.84 1.01 -2.53
CA GLY A 20 -11.23 1.77 -3.73
C GLY A 20 -10.83 3.25 -3.64
N ILE A 21 -11.07 3.89 -2.49
CA ILE A 21 -10.64 5.26 -2.22
C ILE A 21 -9.11 5.38 -2.37
N SER A 22 -8.34 4.44 -1.81
CA SER A 22 -6.88 4.44 -1.94
C SER A 22 -6.43 4.38 -3.40
N GLY A 23 -7.03 3.50 -4.21
CA GLY A 23 -6.74 3.37 -5.64
C GLY A 23 -7.10 4.64 -6.43
N ASN A 24 -8.28 5.20 -6.17
CA ASN A 24 -8.75 6.42 -6.84
C ASN A 24 -7.88 7.65 -6.51
N ILE A 25 -7.45 7.78 -5.26
CA ILE A 25 -6.54 8.87 -4.85
C ILE A 25 -5.17 8.71 -5.53
N SER A 26 -4.63 7.48 -5.56
CA SER A 26 -3.38 7.19 -6.28
C SER A 26 -3.46 7.63 -7.75
N ALA A 27 -4.53 7.23 -8.45
CA ALA A 27 -4.77 7.62 -9.84
C ALA A 27 -4.94 9.15 -10.00
N CYS A 28 -5.74 9.79 -9.13
CA CYS A 28 -5.95 11.24 -9.15
C CYS A 28 -4.63 12.03 -9.03
N LEU A 29 -3.75 11.60 -8.12
CA LEU A 29 -2.44 12.23 -7.91
C LEU A 29 -1.50 11.98 -9.10
N ALA A 30 -1.47 10.76 -9.63
CA ALA A 30 -0.55 10.38 -10.71
C ALA A 30 -0.95 10.94 -12.09
N LEU A 31 -2.25 11.00 -12.39
CA LEU A 31 -2.77 11.39 -13.71
C LEU A 31 -2.86 12.90 -13.91
N SER A 32 -2.69 13.71 -12.86
CA SER A 32 -2.80 15.17 -12.95
C SER A 32 -1.50 15.86 -12.52
N ARG A 33 -0.86 16.54 -13.48
CA ARG A 33 0.42 17.25 -13.23
C ARG A 33 0.33 18.30 -12.12
N ARG A 34 -0.85 18.88 -11.86
CA ARG A 34 -1.06 19.83 -10.76
C ARG A 34 -0.85 19.21 -9.38
N HIS A 35 -0.86 17.88 -9.28
CA HIS A 35 -0.65 17.13 -8.04
C HIS A 35 0.74 16.47 -7.97
N TYR A 36 1.65 16.79 -8.89
CA TYR A 36 2.96 16.14 -9.00
C TYR A 36 3.72 16.02 -7.67
N HIS A 37 3.92 17.13 -6.94
CA HIS A 37 4.64 17.09 -5.66
C HIS A 37 3.90 16.29 -4.58
N LYS A 38 2.56 16.30 -4.59
CA LYS A 38 1.75 15.45 -3.70
C LYS A 38 1.89 13.97 -4.08
N ALA A 39 1.94 13.64 -5.38
CA ALA A 39 2.20 12.29 -5.85
C ALA A 39 3.57 11.79 -5.38
N VAL A 40 4.62 12.64 -5.46
CA VAL A 40 5.97 12.30 -4.96
C VAL A 40 5.95 11.89 -3.49
N GLY A 41 5.24 12.64 -2.63
CA GLY A 41 5.10 12.27 -1.23
C GLY A 41 4.27 11.01 -1.01
N TYR A 42 3.14 10.87 -1.72
CA TYR A 42 2.23 9.74 -1.61
C TYR A 42 2.91 8.41 -1.96
N PHE A 43 3.63 8.36 -3.08
CA PHE A 43 4.34 7.15 -3.50
C PHE A 43 5.60 6.90 -2.68
N GLY A 44 6.30 7.96 -2.23
CA GLY A 44 7.46 7.81 -1.33
C GLY A 44 7.11 7.09 -0.03
N VAL A 45 5.96 7.41 0.57
CA VAL A 45 5.45 6.67 1.75
C VAL A 45 5.05 5.24 1.39
N THR A 46 4.49 5.01 0.21
CA THR A 46 4.09 3.67 -0.25
C THR A 46 5.30 2.73 -0.30
N GLU A 47 6.38 3.15 -0.99
CA GLU A 47 7.63 2.39 -1.08
C GLU A 47 8.28 2.20 0.30
N TYR A 48 8.24 3.22 1.16
CA TYR A 48 8.83 3.14 2.50
C TYR A 48 8.13 2.12 3.41
N LEU A 49 6.80 2.00 3.31
CA LEU A 49 6.01 1.14 4.19
C LEU A 49 5.82 -0.29 3.66
N ALA A 50 5.88 -0.50 2.35
CA ALA A 50 5.60 -1.79 1.72
C ALA A 50 6.48 -2.93 2.24
N PRO A 51 7.83 -2.81 2.34
CA PRO A 51 8.69 -3.91 2.82
C PRO A 51 8.30 -4.45 4.19
N ARG A 52 8.04 -3.54 5.14
CA ARG A 52 7.70 -3.93 6.52
C ARG A 52 6.35 -4.65 6.56
N ARG A 53 5.38 -4.21 5.75
CA ARG A 53 4.04 -4.82 5.70
C ARG A 53 4.07 -6.18 5.01
N PHE A 54 4.81 -6.30 3.92
CA PHE A 54 4.99 -7.57 3.22
C PHE A 54 5.68 -8.60 4.10
N ARG A 55 6.65 -8.18 4.93
CA ARG A 55 7.23 -9.07 5.93
C ARG A 55 6.21 -9.63 6.91
N CYS A 56 5.28 -8.81 7.41
CA CYS A 56 4.20 -9.31 8.27
C CYS A 56 3.31 -10.36 7.56
N VAL A 57 3.04 -10.18 6.26
CA VAL A 57 2.27 -11.15 5.46
C VAL A 57 3.05 -12.45 5.29
N VAL A 58 4.31 -12.38 4.89
CA VAL A 58 5.20 -13.54 4.70
C VAL A 58 5.37 -14.32 6.00
N ASP A 59 5.68 -13.63 7.10
CA ASP A 59 5.85 -14.26 8.41
C ASP A 59 4.56 -14.92 8.88
N ALA A 60 3.39 -14.32 8.61
CA ALA A 60 2.12 -14.93 8.93
C ALA A 60 1.79 -16.14 8.06
N TRP A 61 2.04 -16.04 6.77
CA TRP A 61 1.80 -17.10 5.81
C TRP A 61 2.58 -18.37 6.15
N ARG A 62 3.89 -18.22 6.39
CA ARG A 62 4.78 -19.32 6.78
C ARG A 62 4.40 -19.92 8.13
N ARG A 63 3.98 -19.10 9.10
CA ARG A 63 3.50 -19.59 10.42
C ARG A 63 2.26 -20.46 10.33
N HIS A 64 1.47 -20.31 9.27
CA HIS A 64 0.25 -21.08 9.05
C HIS A 64 0.43 -22.22 8.03
N ASP A 65 1.67 -22.55 7.66
CA ASP A 65 2.00 -23.65 6.74
C ASP A 65 1.24 -23.59 5.40
N LEU A 66 0.98 -22.37 4.90
CA LEU A 66 0.33 -22.13 3.62
C LEU A 66 1.32 -22.25 2.45
N ASP A 67 0.84 -22.64 1.27
CA ASP A 67 1.67 -22.83 0.06
C ASP A 67 2.44 -21.55 -0.32
N GLU A 68 3.77 -21.66 -0.48
CA GLU A 68 4.68 -20.57 -0.83
C GLU A 68 4.29 -19.85 -2.12
N VAL A 69 3.60 -20.52 -3.06
CA VAL A 69 3.12 -19.89 -4.30
C VAL A 69 2.27 -18.64 -4.03
N GLY A 70 1.60 -18.57 -2.88
CA GLY A 70 0.76 -17.44 -2.49
C GLY A 70 1.53 -16.19 -2.04
N ILE A 71 2.81 -16.31 -1.67
CA ILE A 71 3.62 -15.21 -1.14
C ILE A 71 4.80 -14.79 -2.01
N VAL A 72 5.07 -15.45 -3.13
CA VAL A 72 6.16 -15.10 -4.06
C VAL A 72 6.21 -13.60 -4.36
N TYR A 73 5.05 -12.99 -4.63
CA TYR A 73 4.96 -11.54 -4.86
C TYR A 73 5.44 -10.73 -3.66
N HIS A 74 4.95 -11.04 -2.46
CA HIS A 74 5.25 -10.29 -1.24
C HIS A 74 6.71 -10.47 -0.82
N ASP A 75 7.24 -11.70 -0.86
CA ASP A 75 8.61 -12.02 -0.46
C ASP A 75 9.63 -11.30 -1.36
N LEU A 76 9.40 -11.28 -2.67
CA LEU A 76 10.23 -10.53 -3.62
C LEU A 76 10.28 -9.03 -3.29
N HIS A 77 9.13 -8.42 -2.99
CA HIS A 77 9.03 -6.97 -2.79
C HIS A 77 9.60 -6.50 -1.46
N ILE A 78 9.85 -7.38 -0.47
CA ILE A 78 10.58 -7.00 0.76
C ILE A 78 11.97 -6.45 0.42
N GLY A 79 12.67 -7.08 -0.52
CA GLY A 79 14.01 -6.64 -0.94
C GLY A 79 13.96 -5.48 -1.93
N VAL A 80 13.10 -5.59 -2.95
CA VAL A 80 13.02 -4.61 -4.06
C VAL A 80 12.61 -3.23 -3.55
N ASP A 81 11.54 -3.14 -2.77
CA ASP A 81 10.96 -1.85 -2.36
C ASP A 81 11.86 -1.10 -1.35
N ALA A 82 12.72 -1.82 -0.61
CA ALA A 82 13.71 -1.19 0.27
C ALA A 82 14.72 -0.35 -0.52
N GLY A 83 15.14 -0.85 -1.70
CA GLY A 83 15.99 -0.10 -2.62
C GLY A 83 15.27 1.09 -3.26
N HIS A 84 14.00 0.91 -3.64
CA HIS A 84 13.17 1.98 -4.18
C HIS A 84 12.99 3.13 -3.20
N ALA A 85 12.66 2.83 -1.93
CA ALA A 85 12.49 3.86 -0.91
C ALA A 85 13.76 4.70 -0.74
N ALA A 86 14.93 4.06 -0.59
CA ALA A 86 16.21 4.75 -0.47
C ALA A 86 16.50 5.63 -1.71
N GLY A 87 16.26 5.10 -2.91
CA GLY A 87 16.38 5.84 -4.16
C GLY A 87 15.42 7.02 -4.25
N TRP A 88 14.19 6.88 -3.77
CA TRP A 88 13.17 7.92 -3.80
C TRP A 88 13.55 9.12 -2.94
N PHE A 89 14.04 8.88 -1.72
CA PHE A 89 14.51 9.95 -0.84
C PHE A 89 15.76 10.63 -1.40
N LYS A 90 16.76 9.84 -1.84
CA LYS A 90 18.06 10.36 -2.28
C LYS A 90 17.99 11.07 -3.64
N ASN A 91 17.24 10.51 -4.58
CA ASN A 91 17.30 10.92 -5.99
C ASN A 91 16.05 11.68 -6.46
N VAL A 92 14.97 11.73 -5.66
CA VAL A 92 13.73 12.43 -6.03
C VAL A 92 13.40 13.52 -5.00
N ILE A 93 13.09 13.15 -3.76
CA ILE A 93 12.64 14.12 -2.74
C ILE A 93 13.75 15.13 -2.41
N GLY A 94 14.95 14.65 -2.09
CA GLY A 94 16.09 15.51 -1.73
C GLY A 94 16.41 16.56 -2.82
N PRO A 95 16.58 16.15 -4.08
CA PRO A 95 16.83 17.07 -5.19
C PRO A 95 15.69 18.07 -5.41
N LEU A 96 14.42 17.66 -5.37
CA LEU A 96 13.28 18.55 -5.55
C LEU A 96 13.21 19.63 -4.47
N VAL A 97 13.38 19.24 -3.20
CA VAL A 97 13.37 20.19 -2.06
C VAL A 97 14.58 21.11 -2.08
N SER A 98 15.74 20.60 -2.51
CA SER A 98 16.96 21.43 -2.65
C SER A 98 16.82 22.48 -3.75
N ALA A 99 16.14 22.14 -4.85
CA ALA A 99 15.90 23.04 -5.96
C ALA A 99 14.85 24.12 -5.63
N ASP A 100 13.77 23.75 -4.93
CA ASP A 100 12.77 24.71 -4.43
C ASP A 100 12.19 24.23 -3.09
N PRO A 101 12.63 24.78 -1.94
CA PRO A 101 12.16 24.36 -0.63
C PRO A 101 10.64 24.47 -0.42
N ARG A 102 9.95 25.32 -1.20
CA ARG A 102 8.50 25.53 -1.07
C ARG A 102 7.71 24.27 -1.46
N VAL A 103 8.27 23.40 -2.32
CA VAL A 103 7.59 22.17 -2.74
C VAL A 103 7.52 21.13 -1.63
N GLY A 104 8.37 21.25 -0.60
CA GLY A 104 8.41 20.32 0.54
C GLY A 104 7.07 20.22 1.26
N ARG A 105 6.30 21.31 1.31
CA ARG A 105 4.94 21.30 1.90
C ARG A 105 4.00 20.37 1.12
N ASP A 106 4.01 20.44 -0.21
CA ASP A 106 3.15 19.60 -1.04
C ASP A 106 3.55 18.12 -0.99
N ILE A 107 4.86 17.84 -0.92
CA ILE A 107 5.37 16.49 -0.71
C ILE A 107 4.89 15.95 0.64
N ALA A 108 5.02 16.72 1.72
CA ALA A 108 4.54 16.32 3.04
C ALA A 108 3.02 16.09 3.06
N LEU A 109 2.24 16.92 2.36
CA LEU A 109 0.80 16.71 2.21
C LEU A 109 0.48 15.40 1.50
N GLY A 110 1.20 15.08 0.42
CA GLY A 110 1.10 13.79 -0.27
C GLY A 110 1.36 12.59 0.63
N ALA A 111 2.43 12.67 1.42
CA ALA A 111 2.78 11.65 2.41
C ALA A 111 1.66 11.47 3.45
N MET A 112 1.11 12.55 3.98
CA MET A 112 0.00 12.52 4.93
C MET A 112 -1.28 11.92 4.32
N ILE A 113 -1.58 12.24 3.06
CA ILE A 113 -2.71 11.62 2.35
C ILE A 113 -2.55 10.09 2.34
N ARG A 114 -1.36 9.57 2.00
CA ARG A 114 -1.13 8.11 1.99
C ARG A 114 -1.23 7.48 3.38
N LEU A 115 -0.64 8.13 4.39
CA LEU A 115 -0.68 7.64 5.77
C LEU A 115 -2.11 7.56 6.31
N ASN A 116 -2.92 8.58 6.04
CA ASN A 116 -4.30 8.64 6.50
C ASN A 116 -5.17 7.63 5.76
N THR A 117 -5.13 7.58 4.42
CA THR A 117 -5.95 6.60 3.67
C THR A 117 -5.55 5.17 3.98
N SER A 118 -4.26 4.94 4.26
CA SER A 118 -3.80 3.64 4.72
C SER A 118 -4.24 3.32 6.15
N ARG A 119 -4.38 4.30 7.03
CA ARG A 119 -4.92 4.10 8.38
C ARG A 119 -6.39 3.71 8.28
N ASP A 120 -7.18 4.49 7.56
CA ASP A 120 -8.61 4.26 7.38
C ASP A 120 -8.87 2.83 6.84
N TYR A 121 -8.11 2.40 5.83
CA TYR A 121 -8.20 1.03 5.31
C TYR A 121 -7.89 -0.04 6.37
N LEU A 122 -6.82 0.13 7.15
CA LEU A 122 -6.39 -0.86 8.14
C LEU A 122 -7.33 -0.90 9.35
N ASP A 123 -7.85 0.24 9.78
CA ASP A 123 -8.81 0.35 10.88
C ASP A 123 -10.13 -0.31 10.47
N THR A 124 -10.67 -0.01 9.29
CA THR A 124 -11.88 -0.67 8.76
C THR A 124 -11.67 -2.18 8.60
N LEU A 125 -10.50 -2.61 8.09
CA LEU A 125 -10.20 -4.05 7.96
C LEU A 125 -10.16 -4.74 9.34
N LEU A 126 -9.52 -4.11 10.33
CA LEU A 126 -9.42 -4.64 11.69
C LEU A 126 -10.80 -4.74 12.35
N GLU A 127 -11.65 -3.74 12.19
CA GLU A 127 -13.03 -3.75 12.68
C GLU A 127 -13.83 -4.89 12.04
N ARG A 128 -13.74 -5.06 10.72
CA ARG A 128 -14.40 -6.16 10.00
C ARG A 128 -13.94 -7.53 10.49
N MET A 129 -12.65 -7.70 10.75
CA MET A 129 -12.09 -8.94 11.30
C MET A 129 -12.58 -9.20 12.73
N ARG A 130 -12.64 -8.17 13.58
CA ARG A 130 -13.12 -8.27 14.97
C ARG A 130 -14.61 -8.55 15.08
N ALA A 131 -15.41 -8.01 14.17
CA ALA A 131 -16.84 -8.26 14.12
C ALA A 131 -17.19 -9.72 13.77
N GLY A 132 -16.19 -10.55 13.44
CA GLY A 132 -16.40 -11.94 13.03
C GLY A 132 -17.25 -12.03 11.76
N ALA A 133 -17.28 -10.95 10.95
CA ALA A 133 -18.05 -10.94 9.72
C ALA A 133 -17.59 -12.15 8.90
N PRO A 134 -18.48 -13.12 8.62
CA PRO A 134 -18.07 -14.38 8.02
C PRO A 134 -17.37 -14.08 6.69
N VAL A 135 -16.17 -14.64 6.52
CA VAL A 135 -15.59 -14.88 5.21
C VAL A 135 -16.57 -15.84 4.54
N PRO A 136 -17.36 -15.42 3.54
CA PRO A 136 -18.34 -16.32 2.95
C PRO A 136 -17.54 -17.39 2.21
N THR A 137 -17.51 -18.59 2.78
CA THR A 137 -16.96 -19.79 2.14
C THR A 137 -17.75 -20.01 0.87
N GLY A 138 -17.10 -19.89 -0.29
CA GLY A 138 -17.69 -20.29 -1.56
C GLY A 138 -18.05 -21.77 -1.51
N ALA A 139 -19.25 -22.09 -1.97
CA ALA A 139 -19.62 -23.44 -2.37
C ALA A 139 -19.12 -23.70 -3.80
#